data_AF-A0A8S3ZFI0-F1
#
_entry.id   AF-A0A8S3ZFI0-F1
#
_cell.length_a   1.000
_cell.length_b   1.000
_cell.length_c   1.000
_cell.angle_alpha   90.00
_cell.angle_beta   90.00
_cell.angle_gamma   90.00
#
_symmetry.space_group_name_H-M   'P 1'
#
loop_
_entity.id
_entity.type
_entity.pdbx_description
1 polymer ?
#
loop_
_entity_poly.entity_id
_entity_poly.type
_entity_poly.pdbx_seq_one_letter_code
_entity_poly.pdbx_strand_id
1 'polypeptide(L)'
;MSHLLISGIFLLITVLEMGRANNDILRLNIKKEPVLDPNTVCKTYPALTSQQYNLCRKYPDVTASAIQGVQVAIHECQFQLRTHRWNCSALEKKNKNPHASPVLAKETAFAYAISAAGVTHQVSKACSMGKLKSCGCDMSVHGRKGNVDRTFEWGGCSHNIDFGAQYARKFMDSKEAARDIHSQINLHNNRAGRLAVIRNVREQCKCHGMSGSCELETCWKATPDFRKVGELLRRKFDEASKVQ
;
A
#
# COMPACT_ATOMS: atom_id res chain seq x y z
N MET A 1 57.95 36.07 -8.57
CA MET A 1 56.56 36.08 -8.05
C MET A 1 55.62 35.10 -8.75
N SER A 2 56.08 34.31 -9.72
CA SER A 2 55.26 33.38 -10.51
C SER A 2 55.23 31.93 -9.98
N HIS A 3 56.17 31.50 -9.14
CA HIS A 3 56.20 30.11 -8.63
C HIS A 3 55.31 29.86 -7.39
N LEU A 4 55.03 30.88 -6.58
CA LEU A 4 54.17 30.75 -5.39
C LEU A 4 52.67 30.65 -5.73
N LEU A 5 52.23 31.25 -6.83
CA LEU A 5 50.84 31.18 -7.29
C LEU A 5 50.48 29.79 -7.83
N ILE A 6 51.42 29.11 -8.50
CA ILE A 6 51.19 27.78 -9.11
C ILE A 6 51.06 26.70 -8.02
N SER A 7 51.86 26.80 -6.95
CA SER A 7 51.81 25.86 -5.82
C SER A 7 50.53 26.00 -4.99
N GLY A 8 50.02 27.22 -4.81
CA GLY A 8 48.74 27.47 -4.12
C GLY A 8 47.51 26.94 -4.89
N ILE A 9 47.54 27.02 -6.23
CA ILE A 9 46.46 26.49 -7.09
C ILE A 9 46.45 24.94 -7.06
N PHE A 10 47.62 24.30 -7.09
CA PHE A 10 47.71 22.84 -7.00
C PHE A 10 47.22 22.29 -5.65
N LEU A 11 47.52 22.98 -4.53
CA LEU A 11 47.01 22.58 -3.21
C LEU A 11 45.49 22.75 -3.07
N LEU A 12 44.90 23.78 -3.71
CA LEU A 12 43.45 23.97 -3.74
C LEU A 12 42.73 22.89 -4.56
N ILE A 13 43.33 22.45 -5.68
CA ILE A 13 42.77 21.39 -6.53
C ILE A 13 42.77 20.03 -5.82
N THR A 14 43.85 19.69 -5.10
CA THR A 14 43.93 18.41 -4.36
C THR A 14 42.98 18.37 -3.16
N VAL A 15 42.74 19.50 -2.48
CA VAL A 15 41.75 19.58 -1.39
C VAL A 15 40.31 19.52 -1.91
N LEU A 16 40.04 20.03 -3.12
CA LEU A 16 38.73 19.92 -3.79
C LEU A 16 38.42 18.49 -4.26
N GLU A 17 39.43 17.68 -4.57
CA GLU A 17 39.24 16.27 -4.97
C GLU A 17 39.05 15.30 -3.79
N MET A 18 39.55 15.62 -2.60
CA MET A 18 39.33 14.79 -1.39
C MET A 18 37.90 14.92 -0.80
N GLY A 19 37.07 15.84 -1.28
CA GLY A 19 35.70 16.06 -0.80
C GLY A 19 34.60 15.29 -1.54
N ARG A 20 34.92 14.45 -2.54
CA ARG A 20 33.94 13.73 -3.37
C ARG A 20 34.18 12.23 -3.41
N ALA A 21 34.33 11.60 -2.25
CA ALA A 21 34.16 10.15 -2.13
C ALA A 21 32.66 9.79 -2.06
N ASN A 22 31.94 9.91 -3.18
CA ASN A 22 30.67 9.19 -3.34
C ASN A 22 31.01 7.81 -3.89
N ASN A 23 30.91 6.79 -3.05
CA ASN A 23 31.03 5.39 -3.45
C ASN A 23 29.76 4.93 -4.20
N ASP A 24 29.60 5.35 -5.45
CA ASP A 24 28.52 4.91 -6.33
C ASP A 24 29.05 3.90 -7.37
N ILE A 25 29.17 2.62 -6.98
CA ILE A 25 29.63 1.50 -7.83
C ILE A 25 28.66 1.21 -9.00
N LEU A 26 27.41 1.65 -8.91
CA LEU A 26 26.42 1.53 -9.96
C LEU A 26 25.95 2.95 -10.30
N ARG A 27 26.35 3.50 -11.45
CA ARG A 27 25.85 4.79 -11.99
C ARG A 27 24.35 4.74 -12.35
N LEU A 28 23.50 4.28 -11.43
CA LEU A 28 22.07 4.36 -11.54
C LEU A 28 21.69 5.77 -11.12
N ASN A 29 21.22 6.57 -12.07
CA ASN A 29 20.58 7.84 -11.79
C ASN A 29 19.19 7.53 -11.19
N ILE A 30 19.17 7.07 -9.94
CA ILE A 30 17.94 6.80 -9.20
C ILE A 30 17.29 8.16 -8.98
N LYS A 31 16.26 8.46 -9.79
CA LYS A 31 15.41 9.63 -9.56
C LYS A 31 14.92 9.54 -8.12
N LYS A 32 15.42 10.43 -7.26
CA LYS A 32 14.95 10.56 -5.88
C LYS A 32 13.44 10.80 -5.96
N GLU A 33 12.64 9.90 -5.37
CA GLU A 33 11.19 10.08 -5.35
C GLU A 33 10.87 11.48 -4.78
N PRO A 34 9.94 12.23 -5.38
CA PRO A 34 9.63 13.59 -4.96
C PRO A 34 9.17 13.58 -3.50
N VAL A 35 9.64 14.54 -2.71
CA VAL A 35 9.15 14.72 -1.33
C VAL A 35 7.67 15.09 -1.42
N LEU A 36 6.80 14.19 -0.97
CA LEU A 36 5.36 14.41 -0.96
C LEU A 36 5.02 15.50 0.07
N ASP A 37 4.58 16.67 -0.42
CA ASP A 37 4.02 17.73 0.42
C ASP A 37 2.57 17.38 0.81
N PRO A 38 2.20 17.43 2.12
CA PRO A 38 0.81 17.36 2.57
C PRO A 38 -0.16 18.22 1.77
N ASN A 39 0.25 19.43 1.34
CA ASN A 39 -0.66 20.29 0.58
C ASN A 39 -0.97 19.73 -0.80
N THR A 40 -0.04 19.01 -1.41
CA THR A 40 -0.26 18.35 -2.70
C THR A 40 -1.15 17.12 -2.50
N VAL A 41 -0.83 16.24 -1.56
CA VAL A 41 -1.56 14.96 -1.42
C VAL A 41 -2.97 15.17 -0.86
N CYS A 42 -3.11 15.93 0.23
CA CYS A 42 -4.37 16.05 0.96
C CYS A 42 -5.39 16.94 0.25
N LYS A 43 -4.95 17.89 -0.60
CA LYS A 43 -5.86 18.75 -1.36
C LYS A 43 -6.26 18.16 -2.71
N THR A 44 -5.46 17.25 -3.29
CA THR A 44 -5.79 16.58 -4.55
C THR A 44 -6.85 15.49 -4.39
N TYR A 45 -7.01 14.90 -3.20
CA TYR A 45 -8.09 13.95 -2.96
C TYR A 45 -9.39 14.69 -2.65
N PRO A 46 -10.43 14.58 -3.49
CA PRO A 46 -11.63 15.37 -3.34
C PRO A 46 -12.48 14.91 -2.16
N ALA A 47 -13.12 15.88 -1.50
CA ALA A 47 -14.07 15.67 -0.41
C ALA A 47 -13.56 14.76 0.72
N LEU A 48 -12.34 15.03 1.21
CA LEU A 48 -11.88 14.48 2.49
C LEU A 48 -12.73 15.07 3.63
N THR A 49 -13.15 14.23 4.56
CA THR A 49 -13.70 14.70 5.84
C THR A 49 -12.61 15.36 6.67
N SER A 50 -12.98 16.20 7.65
CA SER A 50 -12.01 16.85 8.53
C SER A 50 -11.10 15.85 9.26
N GLN A 51 -11.63 14.67 9.63
CA GLN A 51 -10.83 13.60 10.24
C GLN A 51 -9.81 13.01 9.26
N GLN A 52 -10.20 12.74 8.02
CA GLN A 52 -9.27 12.24 7.00
C GLN A 52 -8.22 13.27 6.63
N TYR A 53 -8.60 14.54 6.55
CA TYR A 53 -7.68 15.63 6.28
C TYR A 53 -6.62 15.76 7.39
N ASN A 54 -7.03 15.68 8.65
CA ASN A 54 -6.10 15.69 9.79
C ASN A 54 -5.18 14.46 9.79
N LEU A 55 -5.70 13.28 9.46
CA LEU A 55 -4.89 12.07 9.31
C LEU A 55 -3.88 12.21 8.16
N CYS A 56 -4.30 12.80 7.05
CA CYS A 56 -3.45 13.04 5.89
C CYS A 56 -2.34 14.06 6.17
N ARG A 57 -2.64 15.15 6.89
CA ARG A 57 -1.60 16.10 7.31
C ARG A 57 -0.55 15.45 8.20
N LYS A 58 -0.94 14.47 9.03
CA LYS A 58 -0.02 13.74 9.90
C LYS A 58 0.81 12.71 9.12
N TYR A 59 0.21 12.04 8.15
CA TYR A 59 0.81 10.95 7.38
C TYR A 59 0.56 11.11 5.86
N PRO A 60 1.20 12.10 5.21
CA PRO A 60 0.95 12.41 3.80
C PRO A 60 1.46 11.31 2.85
N ASP A 61 2.59 10.69 3.18
CA ASP A 61 3.20 9.56 2.47
C ASP A 61 2.29 8.33 2.51
N VAL A 62 1.76 8.00 3.69
CA VAL A 62 0.82 6.88 3.86
C VAL A 62 -0.49 7.17 3.14
N THR A 63 -0.98 8.42 3.17
CA THR A 63 -2.19 8.80 2.44
C THR A 63 -2.01 8.68 0.93
N ALA A 64 -0.86 9.10 0.39
CA ALA A 64 -0.59 8.94 -1.03
C ALA A 64 -0.62 7.46 -1.45
N SER A 65 -0.03 6.58 -0.64
CA SER A 65 -0.10 5.12 -0.84
C SER A 65 -1.54 4.59 -0.72
N ALA A 66 -2.33 5.09 0.22
CA ALA A 66 -3.74 4.73 0.35
C ALA A 66 -4.55 5.13 -0.90
N ILE A 67 -4.34 6.34 -1.44
CA ILE A 67 -5.00 6.80 -2.66
C ILE A 67 -4.63 5.91 -3.84
N GLN A 68 -3.36 5.52 -3.99
CA GLN A 68 -2.94 4.53 -4.98
C GLN A 68 -3.67 3.20 -4.77
N GLY A 69 -3.85 2.76 -3.53
CA GLY A 69 -4.62 1.56 -3.20
C GLY A 69 -6.08 1.64 -3.64
N VAL A 70 -6.72 2.80 -3.51
CA VAL A 70 -8.08 3.04 -4.04
C VAL A 70 -8.10 2.95 -5.56
N GLN A 71 -7.08 3.47 -6.27
CA GLN A 71 -7.01 3.34 -7.72
C GLN A 71 -6.85 1.88 -8.17
N VAL A 72 -5.98 1.12 -7.52
CA VAL A 72 -5.84 -0.32 -7.76
C VAL A 72 -7.17 -1.04 -7.52
N ALA A 73 -7.91 -0.66 -6.48
CA ALA A 73 -9.26 -1.19 -6.20
C ALA A 73 -10.27 -0.87 -7.30
N ILE A 74 -10.27 0.34 -7.85
CA ILE A 74 -11.19 0.74 -8.93
C ILE A 74 -10.90 -0.05 -10.20
N HIS A 75 -9.63 -0.21 -10.59
CA HIS A 75 -9.25 -1.03 -11.75
C HIS A 75 -9.68 -2.49 -11.58
N GLU A 76 -9.51 -3.04 -10.38
CA GLU A 76 -9.95 -4.41 -10.10
C GLU A 76 -11.48 -4.53 -10.07
N CYS A 77 -12.19 -3.52 -9.57
CA CYS A 77 -13.66 -3.44 -9.63
C CYS A 77 -14.15 -3.51 -11.07
N GLN A 78 -13.58 -2.66 -11.94
CA GLN A 78 -13.88 -2.66 -13.38
C GLN A 78 -13.59 -4.02 -14.01
N PHE A 79 -12.48 -4.67 -13.65
CA PHE A 79 -12.16 -6.00 -14.14
C PHE A 79 -13.19 -7.06 -13.72
N GLN A 80 -13.54 -7.10 -12.43
CA GLN A 80 -14.46 -8.09 -11.87
C GLN A 80 -15.90 -7.92 -12.38
N LEU A 81 -16.32 -6.67 -12.64
CA LEU A 81 -17.67 -6.32 -13.06
C LEU A 81 -17.76 -5.90 -14.53
N ARG A 82 -16.77 -6.26 -15.37
CA ARG A 82 -16.71 -5.87 -16.79
C ARG A 82 -17.92 -6.28 -17.62
N THR A 83 -18.59 -7.38 -17.26
CA THR A 83 -19.80 -7.89 -17.92
C THR A 83 -21.09 -7.53 -17.17
N HIS A 84 -20.98 -6.87 -16.02
CA HIS A 84 -22.11 -6.45 -15.21
C HIS A 84 -22.66 -5.11 -15.70
N ARG A 85 -23.97 -4.87 -15.57
CA ARG A 85 -24.62 -3.60 -16.00
C ARG A 85 -23.96 -2.38 -15.36
N TRP A 86 -23.59 -2.52 -14.09
CA TRP A 86 -22.74 -1.57 -13.38
C TRP A 86 -21.30 -2.08 -13.39
N ASN A 87 -20.44 -1.44 -14.20
CA ASN A 87 -19.06 -1.86 -14.49
C ASN A 87 -17.99 -1.01 -13.77
N CYS A 88 -18.35 -0.36 -12.66
CA CYS A 88 -17.48 0.53 -11.87
C CYS A 88 -16.91 1.77 -12.60
N SER A 89 -17.22 2.03 -13.87
CA SER A 89 -16.69 3.19 -14.63
C SER A 89 -17.01 4.55 -13.99
N ALA A 90 -18.14 4.64 -13.27
CA ALA A 90 -18.52 5.84 -12.53
C ALA A 90 -17.55 6.18 -11.37
N LEU A 91 -16.84 5.18 -10.80
CA LEU A 91 -15.93 5.39 -9.67
C LEU A 91 -14.63 6.10 -10.07
N GLU A 92 -14.22 5.93 -11.33
CA GLU A 92 -13.05 6.60 -11.89
C GLU A 92 -13.32 8.10 -12.15
N LYS A 93 -14.53 8.41 -12.66
CA LYS A 93 -14.97 9.77 -13.00
C LYS A 93 -15.43 10.57 -11.78
N LYS A 94 -16.13 9.95 -10.82
CA LYS A 94 -16.57 10.61 -9.58
C LYS A 94 -15.40 10.71 -8.61
N ASN A 95 -14.52 11.70 -8.82
CA ASN A 95 -13.63 12.19 -7.77
C ASN A 95 -12.74 11.10 -7.13
N LYS A 96 -12.54 9.94 -7.78
CA LYS A 96 -11.82 8.76 -7.22
C LYS A 96 -12.28 8.36 -5.80
N ASN A 97 -13.48 8.75 -5.39
CA ASN A 97 -14.02 8.50 -4.05
C ASN A 97 -15.24 7.57 -4.16
N PRO A 98 -15.05 6.26 -3.96
CA PRO A 98 -16.11 5.27 -4.09
C PRO A 98 -17.21 5.38 -3.02
N HIS A 99 -17.03 6.25 -2.03
CA HIS A 99 -17.93 6.43 -0.89
C HIS A 99 -18.91 7.60 -1.07
N ALA A 100 -19.06 8.14 -2.27
CA ALA A 100 -19.90 9.32 -2.52
C ALA A 100 -21.39 9.00 -2.78
N SER A 101 -21.78 7.72 -2.90
CA SER A 101 -23.17 7.34 -3.18
C SER A 101 -23.93 7.05 -1.88
N PRO A 102 -25.05 7.74 -1.58
CA PRO A 102 -25.88 7.47 -0.41
C PRO A 102 -26.78 6.24 -0.57
N VAL A 103 -26.80 5.61 -1.75
CA VAL A 103 -27.71 4.50 -2.07
C VAL A 103 -27.19 3.18 -1.48
N LEU A 104 -28.02 2.51 -0.69
CA LEU A 104 -27.81 1.12 -0.26
C LEU A 104 -28.05 0.18 -1.44
N ALA A 105 -26.98 -0.09 -2.17
CA ALA A 105 -26.95 -1.02 -3.27
C ALA A 105 -25.84 -2.06 -3.04
N LYS A 106 -25.99 -3.25 -3.63
CA LYS A 106 -24.94 -4.28 -3.60
C LYS A 106 -23.64 -3.74 -4.20
N GLU A 107 -23.76 -2.88 -5.22
CA GLU A 107 -22.67 -2.22 -5.93
C GLU A 107 -21.89 -1.29 -4.99
N THR A 108 -22.61 -0.51 -4.17
CA THR A 108 -22.01 0.33 -3.14
C THR A 108 -21.28 -0.53 -2.11
N ALA A 109 -21.88 -1.63 -1.64
CA ALA A 109 -21.26 -2.53 -0.67
C ALA A 109 -19.92 -3.11 -1.20
N PHE A 110 -19.89 -3.55 -2.46
CA PHE A 110 -18.68 -4.02 -3.12
C PHE A 110 -17.64 -2.91 -3.28
N ALA A 111 -18.05 -1.70 -3.67
CA ALA A 111 -17.15 -0.55 -3.80
C ALA A 111 -16.45 -0.22 -2.46
N TYR A 112 -17.18 -0.25 -1.35
CA TYR A 112 -16.60 -0.03 0.00
C TYR A 112 -15.60 -1.14 0.35
N ALA A 113 -15.98 -2.41 0.16
CA ALA A 113 -15.12 -3.55 0.46
C ALA A 113 -13.84 -3.57 -0.38
N ILE A 114 -13.94 -3.43 -1.71
CA ILE A 114 -12.76 -3.48 -2.60
C ILE A 114 -11.81 -2.30 -2.35
N SER A 115 -12.34 -1.12 -2.00
CA SER A 115 -11.54 0.06 -1.71
C SER A 115 -10.79 -0.07 -0.38
N ALA A 116 -11.46 -0.53 0.68
CA ALA A 116 -10.81 -0.81 1.95
C ALA A 116 -9.74 -1.91 1.84
N ALA A 117 -10.00 -2.92 0.99
CA ALA A 117 -9.01 -3.94 0.64
C ALA A 117 -7.81 -3.33 -0.11
N GLY A 118 -8.05 -2.48 -1.10
CA GLY A 118 -7.02 -1.80 -1.89
C GLY A 118 -6.09 -0.95 -1.04
N VAL A 119 -6.64 -0.14 -0.13
CA VAL A 119 -5.86 0.66 0.83
C VAL A 119 -5.01 -0.26 1.71
N THR A 120 -5.63 -1.31 2.28
CA THR A 120 -4.90 -2.26 3.16
C THR A 120 -3.76 -2.94 2.40
N HIS A 121 -4.03 -3.44 1.20
CA HIS A 121 -3.04 -4.11 0.36
C HIS A 121 -1.87 -3.17 0.01
N GLN A 122 -2.16 -1.98 -0.52
CA GLN A 122 -1.14 -1.07 -1.04
C GLN A 122 -0.28 -0.47 0.07
N VAL A 123 -0.89 -0.04 1.18
CA VAL A 123 -0.13 0.53 2.31
C VAL A 123 0.80 -0.53 2.93
N SER A 124 0.30 -1.75 3.14
CA SER A 124 1.10 -2.84 3.72
C SER A 124 2.33 -3.19 2.86
N LYS A 125 2.15 -3.19 1.53
CA LYS A 125 3.21 -3.41 0.54
C LYS A 125 4.18 -2.24 0.46
N ALA A 126 3.69 -1.00 0.58
CA ALA A 126 4.56 0.18 0.56
C ALA A 126 5.44 0.28 1.82
N CYS A 127 4.96 -0.18 2.98
CA CYS A 127 5.75 -0.28 4.20
C CYS A 127 6.97 -1.20 4.01
N SER A 128 6.78 -2.40 3.47
CA SER A 128 7.90 -3.35 3.24
C SER A 128 8.85 -2.91 2.14
N MET A 129 8.39 -2.09 1.20
CA MET A 129 9.24 -1.49 0.17
C MET A 129 10.07 -0.30 0.67
N GLY A 130 9.92 0.11 1.94
CA GLY A 130 10.61 1.28 2.48
C GLY A 130 10.14 2.62 1.88
N LYS A 131 8.95 2.64 1.25
CA LYS A 131 8.39 3.85 0.62
C LYS A 131 7.75 4.80 1.62
N LEU A 132 7.45 4.31 2.82
CA LEU A 132 6.74 5.05 3.86
C LEU A 132 7.68 5.31 5.04
N LYS A 133 7.70 6.53 5.56
CA LYS A 133 8.50 6.89 6.74
C LYS A 133 7.87 6.39 8.03
N SER A 134 6.56 6.19 8.01
CA SER A 134 5.75 5.89 9.20
C SER A 134 5.69 4.39 9.55
N CYS A 135 6.22 3.51 8.69
CA CYS A 135 6.21 2.06 8.89
C CYS A 135 7.37 1.39 8.12
N GLY A 136 7.70 0.17 8.52
CA GLY A 136 8.66 -0.70 7.83
C GLY A 136 8.15 -2.13 7.72
N CYS A 137 9.07 -3.09 7.59
CA CYS A 137 8.76 -4.52 7.58
C CYS A 137 8.02 -4.96 8.85
N ASP A 138 7.17 -5.97 8.73
CA ASP A 138 6.73 -6.74 9.89
C ASP A 138 7.84 -7.71 10.32
N MET A 139 8.33 -7.54 11.54
CA MET A 139 9.41 -8.37 12.12
C MET A 139 8.87 -9.48 13.03
N SER A 140 7.54 -9.62 13.16
CA SER A 140 6.90 -10.55 14.11
C SER A 140 7.31 -12.03 13.94
N VAL A 141 7.66 -12.43 12.72
CA VAL A 141 8.06 -13.80 12.38
C VAL A 141 9.54 -13.93 12.00
N HIS A 142 10.28 -12.83 11.87
CA HIS A 142 11.65 -12.84 11.39
C HIS A 142 12.57 -13.67 12.30
N GLY A 143 13.45 -14.49 11.71
CA GLY A 143 14.37 -15.37 12.42
C GLY A 143 13.73 -16.62 13.03
N ARG A 144 12.42 -16.82 12.87
CA ARG A 144 11.76 -18.07 13.30
C ARG A 144 11.99 -19.16 12.26
N LYS A 145 12.15 -20.40 12.70
CA LYS A 145 12.11 -21.56 11.79
C LYS A 145 10.68 -21.77 11.27
N GLY A 146 10.59 -22.22 10.02
CA GLY A 146 9.36 -22.67 9.39
C GLY A 146 8.70 -23.83 10.15
N ASN A 147 7.53 -24.25 9.68
CA ASN A 147 6.81 -25.35 10.31
C ASN A 147 7.58 -26.68 10.15
N VAL A 148 7.29 -27.68 10.99
CA VAL A 148 8.07 -28.93 11.08
C VAL A 148 8.23 -29.65 9.73
N ASP A 149 7.27 -29.52 8.82
CA ASP A 149 7.29 -30.13 7.48
C ASP A 149 8.17 -29.38 6.46
N ARG A 150 8.68 -28.19 6.77
CA ARG A 150 9.51 -27.37 5.85
C ARG A 150 10.67 -26.70 6.58
N THR A 151 11.89 -27.06 6.18
CA THR A 151 13.15 -26.52 6.70
C THR A 151 13.53 -25.17 6.09
N PHE A 152 12.62 -24.19 6.12
CA PHE A 152 12.95 -22.81 5.73
C PHE A 152 13.09 -21.90 6.96
N GLU A 153 13.72 -20.75 6.77
CA GLU A 153 13.78 -19.69 7.78
C GLU A 153 12.93 -18.50 7.36
N TRP A 154 12.16 -17.96 8.31
CA TRP A 154 11.47 -16.68 8.11
C TRP A 154 12.51 -15.57 8.05
N GLY A 155 12.60 -14.91 6.91
CA GLY A 155 13.54 -13.83 6.69
C GLY A 155 12.95 -12.76 5.76
N GLY A 156 13.84 -11.98 5.14
CA GLY A 156 13.43 -10.88 4.27
C GLY A 156 12.56 -9.84 4.99
N CYS A 157 11.72 -9.16 4.21
CA CYS A 157 10.86 -8.08 4.69
C CYS A 157 9.38 -8.42 4.49
N SER A 158 8.74 -8.90 5.56
CA SER A 158 7.30 -9.17 5.52
C SER A 158 6.50 -7.87 5.38
N HIS A 159 5.44 -7.92 4.59
CA HIS A 159 4.50 -6.79 4.45
C HIS A 159 3.85 -6.49 5.81
N ASN A 160 3.66 -5.21 6.13
CA ASN A 160 3.07 -4.82 7.42
C ASN A 160 1.54 -4.71 7.33
N ILE A 161 0.89 -5.88 7.33
CA ILE A 161 -0.56 -6.00 7.11
C ILE A 161 -1.37 -5.32 8.21
N ASP A 162 -0.92 -5.42 9.45
CA ASP A 162 -1.61 -4.80 10.59
C ASP A 162 -1.58 -3.28 10.51
N PHE A 163 -0.43 -2.69 10.13
CA PHE A 163 -0.34 -1.24 9.91
C PHE A 163 -1.28 -0.81 8.77
N GLY A 164 -1.25 -1.50 7.63
CA GLY A 164 -2.11 -1.18 6.50
C GLY A 164 -3.60 -1.29 6.83
N ALA A 165 -4.00 -2.33 7.56
CA ALA A 165 -5.39 -2.52 7.99
C ALA A 165 -5.84 -1.47 9.01
N GLN A 166 -4.98 -1.10 9.96
CA GLN A 166 -5.27 -0.04 10.93
C GLN A 166 -5.38 1.32 10.25
N TYR A 167 -4.50 1.61 9.29
CA TYR A 167 -4.57 2.85 8.51
C TYR A 167 -5.85 2.90 7.70
N ALA A 168 -6.17 1.83 6.95
CA ALA A 168 -7.40 1.71 6.19
C ALA A 168 -8.64 1.89 7.08
N ARG A 169 -8.64 1.33 8.29
CA ARG A 169 -9.71 1.55 9.28
C ARG A 169 -9.85 3.03 9.63
N LYS A 170 -8.77 3.69 10.08
CA LYS A 170 -8.82 5.10 10.48
C LYS A 170 -9.22 6.04 9.34
N PHE A 171 -8.77 5.75 8.12
CA PHE A 171 -9.01 6.60 6.96
C PHE A 171 -10.38 6.37 6.30
N MET A 172 -10.82 5.11 6.15
CA MET A 172 -12.04 4.78 5.43
C MET A 172 -13.28 4.87 6.32
N ASP A 173 -13.16 4.46 7.59
CA ASP A 173 -14.30 4.39 8.50
C ASP A 173 -14.68 5.76 9.10
N SER A 174 -13.79 6.77 9.01
CA SER A 174 -14.05 8.12 9.53
C SER A 174 -15.18 8.88 8.80
N LYS A 175 -15.62 8.39 7.65
CA LYS A 175 -16.79 8.93 6.92
C LYS A 175 -18.12 8.49 7.55
N GLU A 176 -18.13 7.36 8.25
CA GLU A 176 -19.34 6.71 8.75
C GLU A 176 -19.65 7.12 10.20
N ALA A 177 -19.62 8.43 10.47
CA ALA A 177 -19.76 8.99 11.81
C ALA A 177 -21.23 9.06 12.31
N ALA A 178 -22.20 8.97 11.41
CA ALA A 178 -23.62 9.21 11.70
C ALA A 178 -24.29 8.12 12.56
N ARG A 179 -23.62 6.97 12.79
CA ARG A 179 -24.11 5.81 13.57
C ARG A 179 -25.46 5.25 13.11
N ASP A 180 -25.93 5.64 11.93
CA ASP A 180 -27.14 5.14 11.29
C ASP A 180 -26.92 3.77 10.64
N ILE A 181 -28.00 3.13 10.17
CA ILE A 181 -27.92 1.81 9.54
C ILE A 181 -27.02 1.83 8.30
N HIS A 182 -27.01 2.92 7.54
CA HIS A 182 -26.12 3.11 6.39
C HIS A 182 -24.64 3.08 6.83
N SER A 183 -24.29 3.85 7.86
CA SER A 183 -22.95 3.84 8.45
C SER A 183 -22.55 2.44 8.92
N GLN A 184 -23.44 1.70 9.58
CA GLN A 184 -23.13 0.34 10.05
C GLN A 184 -22.88 -0.65 8.89
N ILE A 185 -23.68 -0.58 7.84
CA ILE A 185 -23.49 -1.40 6.63
C ILE A 185 -22.16 -1.04 5.96
N ASN A 186 -21.85 0.24 5.81
CA ASN A 186 -20.60 0.72 5.23
C ASN A 186 -19.36 0.27 6.04
N LEU A 187 -19.42 0.40 7.36
CA LEU A 187 -18.38 -0.09 8.29
C LEU A 187 -18.19 -1.61 8.18
N HIS A 188 -19.28 -2.36 8.07
CA HIS A 188 -19.24 -3.81 7.86
C HIS A 188 -18.52 -4.15 6.55
N ASN A 189 -18.89 -3.49 5.45
CA ASN A 189 -18.30 -3.72 4.13
C ASN A 189 -16.82 -3.36 4.09
N ASN A 190 -16.44 -2.21 4.67
CA ASN A 190 -15.03 -1.83 4.82
C ASN A 190 -14.26 -2.89 5.61
N ARG A 191 -14.81 -3.38 6.73
CA ARG A 191 -14.20 -4.45 7.53
C ARG A 191 -14.06 -5.75 6.73
N ALA A 192 -15.07 -6.14 5.96
CA ALA A 192 -15.02 -7.33 5.10
C ALA A 192 -13.88 -7.23 4.07
N GLY A 193 -13.71 -6.05 3.46
CA GLY A 193 -12.60 -5.74 2.56
C GLY A 193 -11.22 -5.89 3.21
N ARG A 194 -11.01 -5.28 4.38
CA ARG A 194 -9.76 -5.42 5.14
C ARG A 194 -9.47 -6.89 5.48
N LEU A 195 -10.47 -7.62 5.95
CA LEU A 195 -10.34 -9.04 6.29
C LEU A 195 -10.04 -9.93 5.08
N ALA A 196 -10.51 -9.58 3.88
CA ALA A 196 -10.18 -10.30 2.66
C ALA A 196 -8.66 -10.27 2.39
N VAL A 197 -7.96 -9.19 2.73
CA VAL A 197 -6.50 -9.10 2.65
C VAL A 197 -5.83 -9.84 3.82
N ILE A 198 -6.25 -9.56 5.06
CA ILE A 198 -5.65 -10.13 6.28
C ILE A 198 -5.69 -11.66 6.27
N ARG A 199 -6.81 -12.26 5.88
CA ARG A 199 -7.01 -13.72 5.91
C ARG A 199 -6.37 -14.45 4.73
N ASN A 200 -5.85 -13.74 3.73
CA ASN A 200 -5.25 -14.32 2.54
C ASN A 200 -3.80 -13.89 2.34
N VAL A 201 -3.11 -13.51 3.43
CA VAL A 201 -1.66 -13.31 3.43
C VAL A 201 -1.00 -14.60 2.96
N ARG A 202 -0.01 -14.46 2.08
CA ARG A 202 0.71 -15.58 1.47
C ARG A 202 2.15 -15.61 1.96
N GLU A 203 2.66 -16.83 2.09
CA GLU A 203 4.09 -17.08 2.21
C GLU A 203 4.72 -16.95 0.82
N GLN A 204 5.76 -16.12 0.70
CA GLN A 204 6.61 -16.06 -0.47
C GLN A 204 8.01 -16.48 -0.08
N CYS A 205 8.62 -17.35 -0.87
CA CYS A 205 9.95 -17.87 -0.62
C CYS A 205 10.89 -17.54 -1.76
N LYS A 206 12.17 -17.39 -1.44
CA LYS A 206 13.27 -17.32 -2.39
C LYS A 206 14.25 -18.45 -2.11
N CYS A 207 14.54 -19.23 -3.13
CA CYS A 207 15.53 -20.30 -3.07
C CYS A 207 16.95 -19.77 -3.28
N HIS A 208 17.90 -20.32 -2.52
CA HIS A 208 19.30 -19.89 -2.47
C HIS A 208 20.29 -21.01 -2.83
N GLY A 209 19.84 -22.19 -3.25
CA GLY A 209 20.70 -23.32 -3.58
C GLY A 209 21.41 -23.19 -4.93
N MET A 210 22.45 -24.01 -5.12
CA MET A 210 23.25 -24.05 -6.35
C MET A 210 22.35 -24.33 -7.56
N SER A 211 22.56 -23.60 -8.66
CA SER A 211 21.76 -23.71 -9.88
C SER A 211 20.25 -23.50 -9.69
N GLY A 212 19.84 -22.80 -8.62
CA GLY A 212 18.44 -22.51 -8.32
C GLY A 212 17.71 -23.60 -7.54
N SER A 213 18.41 -24.55 -6.94
CA SER A 213 17.79 -25.52 -6.02
C SER A 213 17.21 -24.83 -4.78
N CYS A 214 16.15 -25.41 -4.20
CA CYS A 214 15.47 -24.91 -3.01
C CYS A 214 15.85 -25.67 -1.73
N GLU A 215 17.08 -26.20 -1.68
CA GLU A 215 17.62 -26.87 -0.47
C GLU A 215 17.72 -25.90 0.71
N LEU A 216 18.01 -24.63 0.43
CA LEU A 216 17.87 -23.51 1.35
C LEU A 216 16.92 -22.48 0.75
N GLU A 217 15.90 -22.09 1.50
CA GLU A 217 15.00 -21.01 1.10
C GLU A 217 14.69 -20.07 2.26
N THR A 218 14.48 -18.80 1.92
CA THR A 218 14.05 -17.76 2.86
C THR A 218 12.64 -17.34 2.51
N CYS A 219 11.73 -17.36 3.49
CA CYS A 219 10.34 -16.97 3.25
C CYS A 219 9.92 -15.72 4.04
N TRP A 220 8.98 -14.96 3.50
CA TRP A 220 8.36 -13.79 4.13
C TRP A 220 6.85 -13.76 3.89
N LYS A 221 6.12 -13.05 4.75
CA LYS A 221 4.69 -12.82 4.56
C LYS A 221 4.48 -11.68 3.57
N ALA A 222 3.72 -11.94 2.52
CA ALA A 222 3.33 -10.94 1.54
C ALA A 222 1.81 -10.81 1.47
N THR A 223 1.35 -9.62 1.06
CA THR A 223 -0.06 -9.45 0.71
C THR A 223 -0.43 -10.39 -0.46
N PRO A 224 -1.70 -10.86 -0.51
CA PRO A 224 -2.19 -11.65 -1.63
C PRO A 224 -2.06 -10.89 -2.96
N ASP A 225 -2.08 -11.62 -4.07
CA ASP A 225 -2.40 -11.00 -5.36
C ASP A 225 -3.76 -10.30 -5.25
N PHE A 226 -3.80 -9.04 -5.67
CA PHE A 226 -5.01 -8.25 -5.57
C PHE A 226 -6.15 -8.77 -6.46
N ARG A 227 -5.83 -9.48 -7.55
CA ARG A 227 -6.82 -10.19 -8.37
C ARG A 227 -7.58 -11.25 -7.56
N LYS A 228 -6.86 -12.02 -6.74
CA LYS A 228 -7.46 -13.04 -5.85
C LYS A 228 -8.37 -12.40 -4.80
N VAL A 229 -8.00 -11.20 -4.30
CA VAL A 229 -8.87 -10.42 -3.40
C VAL A 229 -10.13 -9.95 -4.12
N GLY A 230 -10.00 -9.47 -5.36
CA GLY A 230 -11.12 -9.11 -6.23
C GLY A 230 -12.10 -10.26 -6.43
N GLU A 231 -11.60 -11.46 -6.75
CA GLU A 231 -12.41 -12.67 -6.93
C GLU A 231 -13.13 -13.10 -5.64
N LEU A 232 -12.46 -13.01 -4.49
CA LEU A 232 -13.05 -13.31 -3.19
C LEU A 232 -14.21 -12.35 -2.87
N LEU A 233 -14.02 -11.06 -3.11
CA LEU A 233 -15.05 -10.06 -2.87
C LEU A 233 -16.17 -10.13 -3.92
N ARG A 234 -15.87 -10.52 -5.15
CA ARG A 234 -16.86 -10.72 -6.23
C ARG A 234 -17.85 -11.82 -5.87
N ARG A 235 -17.35 -12.97 -5.38
CA ARG A 235 -18.21 -14.04 -4.86
C ARG A 235 -19.11 -13.56 -3.72
N LYS A 236 -18.55 -12.79 -2.78
CA LYS A 236 -19.34 -12.20 -1.67
C LYS A 236 -20.39 -11.21 -2.14
N PHE A 237 -20.14 -10.47 -3.22
CA PHE A 237 -21.13 -9.58 -3.81
C PHE A 237 -22.31 -10.36 -4.40
N ASP A 238 -22.05 -11.48 -5.10
CA ASP A 238 -23.11 -12.29 -5.70
C ASP A 238 -24.01 -12.91 -4.61
N GLU A 239 -23.41 -13.36 -3.51
CA GLU A 239 -24.09 -13.96 -2.35
C GLU A 239 -24.63 -12.94 -1.34
N ALA A 240 -24.47 -11.64 -1.58
CA ALA A 240 -24.77 -10.61 -0.57
C ALA A 240 -26.24 -10.62 -0.13
N SER A 241 -26.46 -10.67 1.19
CA SER A 241 -27.78 -10.65 1.82
C SER A 241 -28.33 -9.22 1.95
N LYS A 242 -29.62 -9.06 1.71
CA LYS A 242 -30.33 -7.80 1.96
C LYS A 242 -30.64 -7.69 3.45
N VAL A 243 -30.24 -6.58 4.07
CA VAL A 243 -30.66 -6.22 5.43
C VAL A 243 -32.04 -5.57 5.32
N GLN A 244 -33.01 -6.06 6.09
CA GLN A 244 -34.37 -5.52 6.19
C GLN A 244 -34.51 -4.72 7.49
#